data_AF-E1L8Q6-F1
#
_entry.id   AF-E1L8Q6-F1
#
_cell.length_a   1.000
_cell.length_b   1.000
_cell.length_c   1.000
_cell.angle_alpha   90.00
_cell.angle_beta   90.00
_cell.angle_gamma   90.00
#
_symmetry.space_group_name_H-M   'P 1'
#
loop_
_entity.id
_entity.type
_entity.pdbx_description
1 polymer ?
#
loop_
_entity_poly.entity_id
_entity_poly.type
_entity_poly.pdbx_seq_one_letter_code
_entity_poly.pdbx_strand_id
1 'polypeptide(L)'
;MKIKDTLLDNRYRILTKIGVGGMADVYKGEDTLLGRPVAIKILHSNFASDDEFVSRFKREAQAAGKLNHPNIVNMYDVGYDQGMHYIIMEYVDGETLKEYITRHHRLSIDEAVKITIAIGEGLEHAHAMGIVHCDIKPHNVIITNTGRVKVTDFGIARAMNTTNTVMYTNSIMGSAHYLSPEQASGKPVDGNTDIYSLGVVLYEMLTGKVPFEGETPIAVALKHVREKVIPPTRYNPSIPPLLEAVVMKALAKNPTDRFDSISEMMGDLRLSQGFTMGKTQRHEPYDFATQMIPAVDPDTLDDFSDIDDPTPNEEKKKSMLSKIASIPQKYIVLGAAVIFLIAFLGAFLSYGNFWSNTTVDVPNVVGKQVSVAKNILEDKHLRVSTSEVTNTDVPAGQVISQSPGAGEKVKEQRTIHLVVSKGVGDITVPDLSGLTVDQARQRLKDLGLVVGKISQGSVEGKPDNVIVAQSPSGDSKVSKGTTVDLVVNKAQAKKVKMPDLVGMTLKDARQVLSSNNIGVNQIAGSVDDKSIVTEQSIKAGEEVSEGSSLNLATELKGDSSKKDDSKQSSSNRTKGTVDITVPSGSKNQEVKIVVKDDDGSSVIYDDTNKPGDRIVKNVSGVGNVRIQVYLNGALVQDTAL
;
A
#
# COMPACT_ATOMS: atom_id res chain seq x y z
N MET A 1 14.36 26.86 26.44
CA MET A 1 14.37 26.83 27.92
C MET A 1 15.39 25.77 28.35
N LYS A 2 16.30 26.06 29.30
CA LYS A 2 17.22 25.03 29.81
C LYS A 2 16.43 24.14 30.78
N ILE A 3 16.05 22.94 30.33
CA ILE A 3 15.28 21.94 31.09
C ILE A 3 16.16 21.20 32.13
N LYS A 4 17.48 21.34 32.02
CA LYS A 4 18.44 20.73 32.94
C LYS A 4 18.30 21.32 34.34
N ASP A 5 18.36 20.45 35.35
CA ASP A 5 18.21 20.75 36.79
C ASP A 5 16.81 21.23 37.21
N THR A 6 15.83 21.18 36.31
CA THR A 6 14.42 21.38 36.66
C THR A 6 13.94 20.26 37.58
N LEU A 7 13.24 20.64 38.65
CA LEU A 7 12.60 19.72 39.60
C LEU A 7 11.10 19.66 39.31
N LEU A 8 10.62 18.49 38.90
CA LEU A 8 9.21 18.22 38.62
C LEU A 8 8.50 17.70 39.86
N ASP A 9 7.32 18.24 40.16
CA ASP A 9 6.47 17.90 41.32
C ASP A 9 7.25 17.84 42.65
N ASN A 10 8.26 18.72 42.78
CA ASN A 10 9.18 18.76 43.91
C ASN A 10 9.88 17.42 44.24
N ARG A 11 9.96 16.49 43.29
CA ARG A 11 10.46 15.12 43.51
C ARG A 11 11.42 14.63 42.44
N TYR A 12 11.16 14.90 41.16
CA TYR A 12 11.95 14.33 40.07
C TYR A 12 12.86 15.38 39.47
N ARG A 13 14.18 15.28 39.73
CA ARG A 13 15.17 16.20 39.19
C ARG A 13 15.66 15.73 37.83
N ILE A 14 15.56 16.58 36.81
CA ILE A 14 16.07 16.29 35.46
C ILE A 14 17.58 16.54 35.40
N LEU A 15 18.37 15.55 34.95
CA LEU A 15 19.83 15.64 34.92
C LEU A 15 20.38 15.79 33.50
N THR A 16 20.28 14.75 32.68
CA THR A 16 20.86 14.76 31.32
C THR A 16 19.91 14.14 30.32
N LYS A 17 19.93 14.64 29.09
CA LYS A 17 19.16 14.04 28.00
C LYS A 17 19.83 12.73 27.58
N ILE A 18 19.04 11.66 27.45
CA ILE A 18 19.51 10.32 27.08
C ILE A 18 18.85 9.79 25.80
N GLY A 19 17.75 10.39 25.34
CA GLY A 19 17.08 9.99 24.11
C GLY A 19 16.29 11.12 23.46
N VAL A 20 16.17 11.06 22.14
CA VAL A 20 15.32 11.93 21.33
C VAL A 20 14.31 11.06 20.60
N GLY A 21 13.03 11.22 20.92
CA GLY A 21 11.93 10.58 20.20
C GLY A 21 11.17 11.59 19.33
N GLY A 22 10.33 11.08 18.43
CA GLY A 22 9.52 11.92 17.56
C GLY A 22 8.40 12.71 18.27
N MET A 23 7.96 12.23 19.43
CA MET A 23 6.89 12.85 20.24
C MET A 23 7.36 13.34 21.62
N ALA A 24 8.45 12.78 22.12
CA ALA A 24 8.93 13.01 23.47
C ALA A 24 10.46 12.88 23.51
N ASP A 25 11.06 13.61 24.43
CA ASP A 25 12.47 13.47 24.79
C ASP A 25 12.60 12.64 26.06
N VAL A 26 13.66 11.84 26.17
CA VAL A 26 13.93 11.06 27.37
C VAL A 26 15.16 11.61 28.07
N TYR A 27 15.03 11.86 29.37
CA TYR A 27 16.09 12.36 30.23
C TYR A 27 16.37 11.36 31.35
N LYS A 28 17.63 11.23 31.74
CA LYS A 28 18.01 10.68 33.03
C LYS A 28 17.69 11.70 34.11
N GLY A 29 17.09 11.25 35.19
CA GLY A 29 16.77 12.04 36.36
C GLY A 29 17.02 11.29 37.65
N GLU A 30 16.68 11.94 38.75
CA GLU A 30 16.80 11.43 40.11
C GLU A 30 15.46 11.63 40.83
N ASP A 31 14.92 10.57 41.41
CA ASP A 31 13.83 10.66 42.37
C ASP A 31 14.43 11.08 43.71
N THR A 32 14.31 12.36 44.07
CA THR A 32 14.95 12.93 45.26
C THR A 32 14.32 12.47 46.56
N LEU A 33 13.13 11.87 46.51
CA LEU A 33 12.46 11.30 47.69
C LEU A 33 13.00 9.91 48.01
N LEU A 34 13.15 9.06 46.99
CA LEU A 34 13.63 7.68 47.16
C LEU A 34 15.14 7.51 46.93
N GLY A 35 15.83 8.54 46.42
CA GLY A 35 17.27 8.52 46.15
C GLY A 35 17.70 7.57 45.05
N ARG A 36 16.86 7.37 44.02
CA ARG A 36 17.13 6.42 42.92
C ARG A 36 17.16 7.10 41.54
N PRO A 37 17.98 6.59 40.60
CA PRO A 37 17.94 7.08 39.22
C PRO A 37 16.61 6.67 38.55
N VAL A 38 16.07 7.58 37.75
CA VAL A 38 14.85 7.37 36.96
C VAL A 38 15.04 7.89 35.54
N ALA A 39 14.28 7.34 34.60
CA ALA A 39 14.14 7.92 33.28
C ALA A 39 12.85 8.75 33.24
N ILE A 40 12.95 9.95 32.67
CA ILE A 40 11.88 10.96 32.60
C ILE A 40 11.61 11.22 31.12
N LYS A 41 10.48 10.71 30.63
CA LYS A 41 10.02 10.95 29.25
C LYS A 41 9.11 12.17 29.24
N ILE A 42 9.52 13.22 28.55
CA ILE A 42 8.83 14.52 28.51
C ILE A 42 8.28 14.76 27.10
N LEU A 43 6.98 15.00 27.00
CA LEU A 43 6.29 15.29 25.75
C LEU A 43 6.80 16.62 25.14
N HIS A 44 7.03 16.66 23.83
CA HIS A 44 7.43 17.90 23.17
C HIS A 44 6.33 18.97 23.26
N SER A 45 6.72 20.23 23.40
CA SER A 45 5.79 21.37 23.53
C SER A 45 4.79 21.48 22.37
N ASN A 46 5.16 21.01 21.18
CA ASN A 46 4.32 21.03 19.98
C ASN A 46 3.09 20.11 20.10
N PHE A 47 3.16 19.10 20.95
CA PHE A 47 2.05 18.18 21.24
C PHE A 47 1.39 18.46 22.60
N ALA A 48 1.99 19.32 23.42
CA ALA A 48 1.51 19.60 24.77
C ALA A 48 0.20 20.41 24.79
N SER A 49 -0.13 21.12 23.71
CA SER A 49 -1.38 21.87 23.56
C SER A 49 -2.50 21.06 22.89
N ASP A 50 -2.23 19.82 22.47
CA ASP A 50 -3.21 18.95 21.84
C ASP A 50 -3.77 17.96 22.86
N ASP A 51 -4.99 18.23 23.33
CA ASP A 51 -5.68 17.43 24.35
C ASP A 51 -5.81 15.96 23.96
N GLU A 52 -5.93 15.66 22.66
CA GLU A 52 -6.03 14.29 22.18
C GLU A 52 -4.70 13.55 22.35
N PHE A 53 -3.59 14.18 21.97
CA PHE A 53 -2.25 13.61 22.18
C PHE A 53 -1.90 13.46 23.66
N VAL A 54 -2.22 14.45 24.49
CA VAL A 54 -1.97 14.39 25.93
C VAL A 54 -2.78 13.27 26.58
N SER A 55 -4.05 13.12 26.23
CA SER A 55 -4.91 12.05 26.72
C SER A 55 -4.37 10.67 26.32
N ARG A 56 -3.91 10.51 25.07
CA ARG A 56 -3.27 9.28 24.59
C ARG A 56 -1.98 8.97 25.35
N PHE A 57 -1.11 9.96 25.54
CA PHE A 57 0.15 9.84 26.28
C PHE A 57 -0.08 9.36 27.72
N LYS A 58 -1.08 9.92 28.41
CA LYS A 58 -1.46 9.47 29.76
C LYS A 58 -2.05 8.06 29.78
N ARG A 59 -2.91 7.72 28.82
CA ARG A 59 -3.54 6.39 28.76
C ARG A 59 -2.52 5.28 28.48
N GLU A 60 -1.54 5.54 27.61
CA GLU A 60 -0.42 4.64 27.36
C GLU A 60 0.36 4.36 28.64
N ALA A 61 0.69 5.42 29.38
CA ALA A 61 1.40 5.31 30.64
C ALA A 61 0.63 4.50 31.69
N GLN A 62 -0.68 4.74 31.80
CA GLN A 62 -1.54 4.04 32.76
C GLN A 62 -1.71 2.56 32.44
N ALA A 63 -1.78 2.19 31.16
CA ALA A 63 -1.92 0.80 30.76
C ALA A 63 -0.59 0.05 30.96
N ALA A 64 0.53 0.62 30.52
CA ALA A 64 1.85 0.01 30.73
C ALA A 64 2.29 0.02 32.21
N GLY A 65 1.80 0.95 33.04
CA GLY A 65 2.03 0.94 34.49
C GLY A 65 1.37 -0.20 35.26
N LYS A 66 0.50 -0.99 34.62
CA LYS A 66 -0.03 -2.24 35.21
C LYS A 66 0.92 -3.42 35.05
N LEU A 67 1.91 -3.30 34.17
CA LEU A 67 2.86 -4.36 33.86
C LEU A 67 3.99 -4.37 34.90
N ASN A 68 4.31 -5.55 35.43
CA ASN A 68 5.48 -5.74 36.29
C ASN A 68 6.16 -7.05 35.90
N HIS A 69 7.24 -6.94 35.13
CA HIS A 69 7.96 -8.10 34.60
C HIS A 69 9.46 -7.80 34.50
N PRO A 70 10.36 -8.77 34.75
CA PRO A 70 11.81 -8.56 34.65
C PRO A 70 12.26 -8.06 33.28
N ASN A 71 11.56 -8.46 32.21
CA ASN A 71 11.85 -8.06 30.82
C ASN A 71 11.04 -6.86 30.33
N ILE A 72 10.34 -6.15 31.21
CA ILE A 72 9.64 -4.90 30.88
C ILE A 72 10.26 -3.77 31.71
N VAL A 73 10.35 -2.58 31.11
CA VAL A 73 10.71 -1.35 31.83
C VAL A 73 9.53 -0.93 32.68
N ASN A 74 9.73 -0.87 34.00
CA ASN A 74 8.66 -0.52 34.91
C ASN A 74 8.32 0.97 34.84
N MET A 75 7.03 1.29 34.90
CA MET A 75 6.56 2.67 35.02
C MET A 75 6.27 2.99 36.48
N TYR A 76 6.70 4.17 36.91
CA TYR A 76 6.54 4.61 38.29
C TYR A 76 5.46 5.67 38.45
N ASP A 77 5.37 6.62 37.52
CA ASP A 77 4.50 7.78 37.68
C ASP A 77 4.15 8.46 36.36
N VAL A 78 3.08 9.25 36.36
CA VAL A 78 2.68 10.13 35.25
C VAL A 78 2.20 11.46 35.80
N GLY A 79 2.72 12.56 35.27
CA GLY A 79 2.51 13.88 35.83
C GLY A 79 2.37 15.00 34.81
N TYR A 80 2.01 16.18 35.33
CA TYR A 80 2.02 17.44 34.60
C TYR A 80 2.46 18.53 35.55
N ASP A 81 3.66 19.07 35.32
CA ASP A 81 4.22 20.15 36.11
C ASP A 81 4.94 21.14 35.20
N GLN A 82 4.91 22.42 35.55
CA GLN A 82 5.60 23.51 34.84
C GLN A 82 5.33 23.53 33.32
N GLY A 83 4.11 23.17 32.91
CA GLY A 83 3.73 23.13 31.49
C GLY A 83 4.23 21.91 30.72
N MET A 84 4.79 20.90 31.40
CA MET A 84 5.36 19.70 30.79
C MET A 84 4.58 18.45 31.21
N HIS A 85 4.10 17.69 30.22
CA HIS A 85 3.59 16.34 30.45
C HIS A 85 4.76 15.36 30.49
N TYR A 86 4.83 14.55 31.54
CA TYR A 86 5.94 13.65 31.73
C TYR A 86 5.52 12.29 32.28
N ILE A 87 6.36 11.29 32.01
CA ILE A 87 6.26 9.92 32.51
C ILE A 87 7.56 9.57 33.21
N ILE A 88 7.46 9.01 34.41
CA ILE A 88 8.59 8.49 35.17
C ILE A 88 8.64 6.98 35.02
N MET A 89 9.80 6.48 34.62
CA MET A 89 10.04 5.05 34.40
C MET A 89 11.39 4.62 34.96
N GLU A 90 11.56 3.32 35.08
CA GLU A 90 12.82 2.69 35.47
C GLU A 90 13.96 3.17 34.55
N TYR A 91 15.04 3.68 35.14
CA TYR A 91 16.26 3.93 34.40
C TYR A 91 17.00 2.61 34.21
N VAL A 92 17.11 2.17 32.95
CA VAL A 92 17.86 0.97 32.59
C VAL A 92 19.23 1.39 32.08
N ASP A 93 20.29 0.94 32.77
CA ASP A 93 21.67 1.19 32.37
C ASP A 93 22.13 0.12 31.38
N GLY A 94 22.34 0.51 30.13
CA GLY A 94 22.65 -0.38 29.02
C GLY A 94 22.61 0.32 27.66
N GLU A 95 22.72 -0.46 26.60
CA GLU A 95 22.59 0.01 25.20
C GLU A 95 21.31 -0.55 24.57
N THR A 96 20.80 0.12 23.54
CA THR A 96 19.66 -0.40 22.77
C THR A 96 20.07 -1.61 21.95
N LEU A 97 19.15 -2.53 21.66
CA LEU A 97 19.42 -3.67 20.78
C LEU A 97 19.87 -3.19 19.38
N LYS A 98 19.42 -2.01 18.92
CA LYS A 98 19.90 -1.45 17.65
C LYS A 98 21.40 -1.12 17.68
N GLU A 99 21.86 -0.47 18.74
CA GLU A 99 23.28 -0.15 18.94
C GLU A 99 24.08 -1.46 19.06
N TYR A 100 23.55 -2.43 19.80
CA TYR A 100 24.15 -3.75 19.96
C TYR A 100 24.31 -4.49 18.62
N ILE A 101 23.27 -4.54 17.78
CA ILE A 101 23.33 -5.13 16.43
C ILE A 101 24.34 -4.39 15.56
N THR A 102 24.33 -3.05 15.60
CA THR A 102 25.23 -2.22 14.78
C THR A 102 26.70 -2.46 15.15
N ARG A 103 26.98 -2.65 16.43
CA ARG A 103 28.33 -2.93 16.95
C ARG A 103 28.84 -4.32 16.57
N HIS A 104 27.97 -5.33 16.60
CA HIS A 104 28.35 -6.73 16.29
C HIS A 104 28.12 -7.12 14.83
N HIS A 105 27.50 -6.25 14.02
CA HIS A 105 26.97 -6.49 12.67
C HIS A 105 25.83 -7.51 12.61
N ARG A 106 26.02 -8.69 13.21
CA ARG A 106 25.00 -9.73 13.44
C ARG A 106 25.33 -10.48 14.74
N LEU A 107 24.32 -11.04 15.39
CA LEU A 107 24.51 -11.80 16.63
C LEU A 107 24.78 -13.28 16.35
N SER A 108 25.36 -13.96 17.34
CA SER A 108 25.36 -15.42 17.32
C SER A 108 23.93 -15.95 17.42
N ILE A 109 23.71 -17.17 16.92
CA ILE A 109 22.40 -17.79 16.88
C ILE A 109 21.85 -17.97 18.30
N ASP A 110 22.69 -18.39 19.23
CA ASP A 110 22.33 -18.58 20.63
C ASP A 110 21.92 -17.26 21.29
N GLU A 111 22.69 -16.19 21.09
CA GLU A 111 22.37 -14.87 21.63
C GLU A 111 21.08 -14.30 21.03
N ALA A 112 20.90 -14.40 19.70
CA ALA A 112 19.69 -13.94 19.03
C ALA A 112 18.44 -14.64 19.58
N VAL A 113 18.49 -15.97 19.74
CA VAL A 113 17.36 -16.73 20.29
C VAL A 113 17.13 -16.39 21.76
N LYS A 114 18.18 -16.26 22.59
CA LYS A 114 18.05 -15.84 24.00
C LYS A 114 17.39 -14.48 24.14
N ILE A 115 17.80 -13.50 23.32
CA ILE A 115 17.21 -12.16 23.31
C ILE A 115 15.75 -12.23 22.86
N THR A 116 15.45 -12.97 21.80
CA THR A 116 14.06 -13.14 21.32
C THR A 116 13.16 -13.77 22.37
N ILE A 117 13.62 -14.81 23.08
CA ILE A 117 12.86 -15.44 24.16
C ILE A 117 12.61 -14.42 25.28
N ALA A 118 13.62 -13.67 25.70
CA ALA A 118 13.46 -12.67 26.75
C ALA A 118 12.49 -11.53 26.39
N ILE A 119 12.46 -11.11 25.11
CA ILE A 119 11.44 -10.19 24.60
C ILE A 119 10.06 -10.86 24.62
N GLY A 120 9.98 -12.11 24.17
CA GLY A 120 8.77 -12.92 24.17
C GLY A 120 8.15 -13.09 25.56
N GLU A 121 8.95 -13.33 26.60
CA GLU A 121 8.48 -13.45 27.98
C GLU A 121 7.82 -12.15 28.47
N GLY A 122 8.40 -10.99 28.13
CA GLY A 122 7.76 -9.70 28.39
C GLY A 122 6.44 -9.53 27.64
N LEU A 123 6.41 -9.87 26.35
CA LEU A 123 5.20 -9.72 25.54
C LEU A 123 4.09 -10.68 25.93
N GLU A 124 4.41 -11.92 26.31
CA GLU A 124 3.46 -12.90 26.84
C GLU A 124 2.75 -12.34 28.09
N HIS A 125 3.50 -11.76 29.02
CA HIS A 125 2.93 -11.12 30.21
C HIS A 125 2.01 -9.95 29.85
N ALA A 126 2.40 -9.11 28.88
CA ALA A 126 1.57 -8.00 28.42
C ALA A 126 0.28 -8.48 27.72
N HIS A 127 0.38 -9.49 26.86
CA HIS A 127 -0.74 -10.08 26.14
C HIS A 127 -1.74 -10.72 27.10
N ALA A 128 -1.27 -11.37 28.17
CA ALA A 128 -2.12 -11.91 29.23
C ALA A 128 -2.92 -10.83 29.97
N MET A 129 -2.44 -9.58 29.99
CA MET A 129 -3.14 -8.41 30.53
C MET A 129 -3.95 -7.64 29.48
N GLY A 130 -4.07 -8.17 28.26
CA GLY A 130 -4.81 -7.55 27.16
C GLY A 130 -4.09 -6.34 26.53
N ILE A 131 -2.78 -6.21 26.74
CA ILE A 131 -1.96 -5.11 26.21
C ILE A 131 -1.11 -5.64 25.06
N VAL A 132 -1.27 -5.04 23.87
CA VAL A 132 -0.44 -5.33 22.69
C VAL A 132 0.57 -4.20 22.52
N HIS A 133 1.83 -4.53 22.25
CA HIS A 133 2.92 -3.53 22.19
C HIS A 133 2.87 -2.68 20.91
N CYS A 134 2.60 -3.26 19.74
CA CYS A 134 2.45 -2.59 18.43
C CYS A 134 3.67 -1.82 17.88
N ASP A 135 4.75 -1.62 18.65
CA ASP A 135 5.98 -0.94 18.18
C ASP A 135 7.25 -1.71 18.54
N ILE A 136 7.24 -3.05 18.42
CA ILE A 136 8.42 -3.86 18.69
C ILE A 136 9.49 -3.60 17.63
N LYS A 137 10.66 -3.11 18.08
CA LYS A 137 11.82 -2.81 17.25
C LYS A 137 13.08 -2.76 18.12
N PRO A 138 14.29 -2.87 17.54
CA PRO A 138 15.53 -2.89 18.31
C PRO A 138 15.82 -1.60 19.11
N HIS A 139 15.18 -0.48 18.76
CA HIS A 139 15.31 0.77 19.52
C HIS A 139 14.52 0.75 20.84
N ASN A 140 13.47 -0.07 20.92
CA ASN A 140 12.59 -0.19 22.08
C ASN A 140 12.96 -1.42 22.95
N VAL A 141 14.16 -1.97 22.76
CA VAL A 141 14.71 -3.08 23.53
C VAL A 141 16.07 -2.64 24.05
N ILE A 142 16.30 -2.77 25.35
CA ILE A 142 17.55 -2.39 26.02
C ILE A 142 18.23 -3.66 26.54
N ILE A 143 19.52 -3.79 26.28
CA ILE A 143 20.39 -4.81 26.85
C ILE A 143 21.20 -4.16 27.97
N THR A 144 21.00 -4.62 29.19
CA THR A 144 21.74 -4.11 30.36
C THR A 144 23.20 -4.53 30.30
N ASN A 145 24.05 -3.84 31.06
CA ASN A 145 25.45 -4.26 31.26
C ASN A 145 25.58 -5.66 31.88
N THR A 146 24.52 -6.18 32.49
CA THR A 146 24.45 -7.55 33.04
C THR A 146 23.90 -8.58 32.05
N GLY A 147 23.59 -8.18 30.81
CA GLY A 147 23.05 -9.05 29.76
C GLY A 147 21.54 -9.33 29.87
N ARG A 148 20.80 -8.62 30.73
CA ARG A 148 19.34 -8.73 30.78
C ARG A 148 18.71 -7.91 29.66
N VAL A 149 17.59 -8.40 29.15
CA VAL A 149 16.83 -7.73 28.10
C VAL A 149 15.58 -7.09 28.70
N LYS A 150 15.34 -5.81 28.40
CA LYS A 150 14.14 -5.07 28.82
C LYS A 150 13.47 -4.38 27.64
N VAL A 151 12.17 -4.59 27.50
CA VAL A 151 11.30 -3.96 26.51
C VAL A 151 10.73 -2.66 27.10
N THR A 152 10.78 -1.58 26.32
CA THR A 152 10.29 -0.25 26.67
C THR A 152 9.30 0.25 25.62
N ASP A 153 8.61 1.36 25.90
CA ASP A 153 7.75 2.07 24.94
C ASP A 153 6.63 1.19 24.36
N PHE A 154 5.84 0.59 25.25
CA PHE A 154 4.59 -0.10 24.90
C PHE A 154 3.66 0.86 24.14
N GLY A 155 3.57 0.67 22.83
CA GLY A 155 2.91 1.55 21.87
C GLY A 155 1.38 1.46 21.88
N ILE A 156 0.77 1.70 23.04
CA ILE A 156 -0.69 1.59 23.28
C ILE A 156 -1.47 2.70 22.55
N ALA A 157 -0.80 3.65 21.89
CA ALA A 157 -1.41 4.75 21.14
C ALA A 157 -1.56 4.52 19.61
N ARG A 158 -1.47 3.29 19.08
CA ARG A 158 -1.59 3.04 17.62
C ARG A 158 -2.84 2.30 17.12
N ALA A 159 -3.71 1.83 17.99
CA ALA A 159 -5.06 1.36 17.65
C ALA A 159 -5.90 1.49 18.92
N MET A 160 -7.05 2.15 18.95
CA MET A 160 -8.24 1.89 18.14
C MET A 160 -9.00 3.22 17.97
N ASN A 161 -9.53 3.48 16.77
CA ASN A 161 -10.38 4.63 16.39
C ASN A 161 -9.69 5.89 15.85
N THR A 162 -8.73 5.76 14.93
CA THR A 162 -8.52 6.85 13.96
C THR A 162 -8.34 6.28 12.58
N THR A 163 -9.32 6.54 11.72
CA THR A 163 -9.39 6.35 10.27
C THR A 163 -8.30 7.10 9.47
N ASN A 164 -7.28 7.63 10.13
CA ASN A 164 -6.15 8.28 9.48
C ASN A 164 -5.01 7.28 9.34
N THR A 165 -4.90 6.76 8.12
CA THR A 165 -3.77 5.99 7.59
C THR A 165 -2.47 6.31 8.32
N VAL A 166 -1.88 5.27 8.92
CA VAL A 166 -0.65 5.18 9.72
C VAL A 166 0.62 5.77 9.05
N MET A 167 0.49 6.38 7.88
CA MET A 167 1.58 6.74 6.96
C MET A 167 1.93 8.24 6.92
N TYR A 168 1.16 9.13 7.57
CA TYR A 168 1.24 10.57 7.30
C TYR A 168 2.04 11.42 8.31
N THR A 169 2.69 10.84 9.33
CA THR A 169 3.52 11.64 10.25
C THR A 169 5.02 11.51 9.95
N ASN A 170 5.67 12.66 9.74
CA ASN A 170 7.11 12.82 9.49
C ASN A 170 8.05 12.26 10.59
N SER A 171 7.52 11.62 11.64
CA SER A 171 8.33 11.01 12.71
C SER A 171 8.67 9.53 12.48
N ILE A 172 8.21 8.93 11.36
CA ILE A 172 8.35 7.49 11.07
C ILE A 172 9.48 7.20 10.07
N MET A 173 10.59 7.93 10.13
CA MET A 173 11.72 7.69 9.21
C MET A 173 12.45 6.36 9.52
N GLY A 174 12.25 5.77 10.71
CA GLY A 174 12.90 4.51 11.13
C GLY A 174 11.98 3.31 11.43
N SER A 175 10.71 3.55 11.82
CA SER A 175 9.84 2.47 12.34
C SER A 175 9.19 1.61 11.25
N ALA A 176 9.21 2.02 9.97
CA ALA A 176 8.51 1.31 8.90
C ALA A 176 9.05 -0.11 8.65
N HIS A 177 10.32 -0.35 8.94
CA HIS A 177 11.00 -1.65 8.73
C HIS A 177 10.49 -2.78 9.63
N TYR A 178 9.75 -2.47 10.69
CA TYR A 178 9.24 -3.44 11.66
C TYR A 178 7.72 -3.51 11.69
N LEU A 179 7.04 -2.81 10.76
CA LEU A 179 5.58 -2.80 10.70
C LEU A 179 5.04 -4.16 10.28
N SER A 180 3.99 -4.61 10.94
CA SER A 180 3.22 -5.75 10.47
C SER A 180 2.37 -5.40 9.24
N PRO A 181 2.04 -6.40 8.39
CA PRO A 181 1.17 -6.21 7.23
C PRO A 181 -0.19 -5.58 7.58
N GLU A 182 -0.78 -5.99 8.71
CA GLU A 182 -2.04 -5.46 9.22
C GLU A 182 -1.93 -3.99 9.65
N GLN A 183 -0.84 -3.59 10.31
CA GLN A 183 -0.58 -2.19 10.63
C GLN A 183 -0.36 -1.33 9.39
N ALA A 184 0.39 -1.84 8.41
CA ALA A 184 0.62 -1.16 7.13
C ALA A 184 -0.67 -1.02 6.31
N SER A 185 -1.61 -1.97 6.46
CA SER A 185 -2.91 -1.97 5.78
C SER A 185 -4.03 -1.26 6.56
N GLY A 186 -3.76 -0.77 7.77
CA GLY A 186 -4.77 -0.17 8.65
C GLY A 186 -5.85 -1.14 9.16
N LYS A 187 -5.54 -2.44 9.19
CA LYS A 187 -6.43 -3.49 9.74
C LYS A 187 -6.35 -3.51 11.28
N PRO A 188 -7.33 -4.12 11.98
CA PRO A 188 -7.23 -4.34 13.42
C PRO A 188 -5.94 -5.08 13.79
N VAL A 189 -5.35 -4.70 14.92
CA VAL A 189 -4.11 -5.25 15.46
C VAL A 189 -4.41 -6.07 16.71
N ASP A 190 -3.65 -7.14 16.89
CA ASP A 190 -3.74 -8.06 18.03
C ASP A 190 -2.33 -8.58 18.39
N GLY A 191 -2.23 -9.60 19.25
CA GLY A 191 -0.95 -10.19 19.63
C GLY A 191 -0.11 -10.68 18.44
N ASN A 192 -0.73 -11.04 17.30
CA ASN A 192 -0.01 -11.46 16.10
C ASN A 192 0.82 -10.35 15.47
N THR A 193 0.46 -9.09 15.71
CA THR A 193 1.25 -7.93 15.26
C THR A 193 2.62 -7.90 15.95
N ASP A 194 2.67 -8.23 17.24
CA ASP A 194 3.93 -8.29 17.99
C ASP A 194 4.77 -9.50 17.57
N ILE A 195 4.15 -10.65 17.30
CA ILE A 195 4.81 -11.86 16.76
C ILE A 195 5.54 -11.53 15.45
N TYR A 196 4.86 -10.85 14.53
CA TYR A 196 5.47 -10.47 13.25
C TYR A 196 6.66 -9.53 13.45
N SER A 197 6.48 -8.48 14.26
CA SER A 197 7.51 -7.48 14.53
C SER A 197 8.72 -8.10 15.23
N LEU A 198 8.49 -9.03 16.16
CA LEU A 198 9.54 -9.82 16.80
C LEU A 198 10.27 -10.74 15.81
N GLY A 199 9.54 -11.31 14.84
CA GLY A 199 10.11 -12.05 13.71
C GLY A 199 11.05 -11.19 12.86
N VAL A 200 10.71 -9.92 12.62
CA VAL A 200 11.58 -8.97 11.91
C VAL A 200 12.85 -8.71 12.73
N VAL A 201 12.71 -8.48 14.04
CA VAL A 201 13.86 -8.27 14.94
C VAL A 201 14.78 -9.49 14.96
N LEU A 202 14.23 -10.70 15.06
CA LEU A 202 15.01 -11.94 15.01
C LEU A 202 15.72 -12.10 13.66
N TYR A 203 15.04 -11.81 12.56
CA TYR A 203 15.63 -11.82 11.21
C TYR A 203 16.84 -10.87 11.12
N GLU A 204 16.71 -9.65 11.64
CA GLU A 204 17.80 -8.68 11.64
C GLU A 204 18.96 -9.11 12.54
N MET A 205 18.68 -9.64 13.74
CA MET A 205 19.72 -10.16 14.62
C MET A 205 20.54 -11.29 13.97
N LEU A 206 19.88 -12.19 13.23
CA LEU A 206 20.51 -13.35 12.60
C LEU A 206 21.29 -13.00 11.32
N THR A 207 20.87 -11.97 10.59
CA THR A 207 21.40 -11.66 9.25
C THR A 207 22.18 -10.34 9.18
N GLY A 208 21.99 -9.45 10.16
CA GLY A 208 22.48 -8.07 10.14
C GLY A 208 21.69 -7.15 9.19
N LYS A 209 20.60 -7.63 8.60
CA LYS A 209 19.76 -6.90 7.64
C LYS A 209 18.29 -7.06 7.96
N VAL A 210 17.49 -6.04 7.66
CA VAL A 210 16.03 -6.15 7.73
C VAL A 210 15.49 -6.94 6.53
N PRO A 211 14.31 -7.59 6.64
CA PRO A 211 13.74 -8.39 5.55
C PRO A 211 13.33 -7.55 4.33
N PHE A 212 12.98 -6.28 4.54
CA PHE A 212 12.59 -5.36 3.48
C PHE A 212 13.25 -3.99 3.65
N GLU A 213 13.90 -3.50 2.59
CA GLU A 213 14.47 -2.16 2.49
C GLU A 213 13.79 -1.37 1.37
N GLY A 214 13.78 -0.05 1.46
CA GLY A 214 13.17 0.82 0.45
C GLY A 214 13.56 2.28 0.65
N GLU A 215 13.46 3.07 -0.43
CA GLU A 215 13.85 4.49 -0.43
C GLU A 215 12.90 5.36 0.40
N THR A 216 11.66 4.91 0.59
CA THR A 216 10.65 5.61 1.40
C THR A 216 10.02 4.67 2.43
N PRO A 217 9.61 5.19 3.61
CA PRO A 217 8.87 4.41 4.61
C PRO A 217 7.62 3.74 4.05
N ILE A 218 6.91 4.41 3.13
CA ILE A 218 5.72 3.88 2.46
C ILE A 218 6.07 2.68 1.58
N ALA A 219 7.19 2.76 0.84
CA ALA A 219 7.67 1.64 0.03
C ALA A 219 7.99 0.42 0.90
N VAL A 220 8.70 0.61 2.02
CA VAL A 220 9.00 -0.46 2.98
C VAL A 220 7.73 -1.09 3.53
N ALA A 221 6.76 -0.27 3.95
CA ALA A 221 5.48 -0.77 4.47
C ALA A 221 4.68 -1.56 3.41
N LEU A 222 4.71 -1.12 2.14
CA LEU A 222 4.07 -1.88 1.05
C LEU A 222 4.75 -3.24 0.81
N LYS A 223 6.07 -3.33 0.99
CA LYS A 223 6.81 -4.60 0.91
C LYS A 223 6.41 -5.55 2.04
N HIS A 224 6.20 -5.05 3.25
CA HIS A 224 5.63 -5.87 4.32
C HIS A 224 4.28 -6.47 3.94
N VAL A 225 3.43 -5.75 3.20
CA VAL A 225 2.12 -6.27 2.74
C VAL A 225 2.24 -7.25 1.57
N ARG A 226 3.10 -6.98 0.58
CA ARG A 226 3.06 -7.66 -0.73
C ARG A 226 4.25 -8.57 -1.04
N GLU A 227 5.45 -8.20 -0.59
CA GLU A 227 6.68 -8.85 -1.02
C GLU A 227 6.97 -10.09 -0.15
N LYS A 228 7.45 -11.17 -0.77
CA LYS A 228 7.84 -12.39 -0.06
C LYS A 228 9.15 -12.15 0.69
N VAL A 229 9.25 -12.68 1.90
CA VAL A 229 10.48 -12.62 2.70
C VAL A 229 11.54 -13.51 2.06
N ILE A 230 12.75 -12.99 1.92
CA ILE A 230 13.91 -13.78 1.51
C ILE A 230 14.33 -14.64 2.70
N PRO A 231 14.51 -15.97 2.55
CA PRO A 231 14.91 -16.82 3.67
C PRO A 231 16.25 -16.35 4.29
N PRO A 232 16.35 -16.28 5.63
CA PRO A 232 17.54 -15.76 6.31
C PRO A 232 18.80 -16.60 6.05
N THR A 233 18.67 -17.89 5.72
CA THR A 233 19.81 -18.76 5.31
C THR A 233 20.53 -18.27 4.06
N ARG A 234 19.87 -17.45 3.21
CA ARG A 234 20.50 -16.81 2.05
C ARG A 234 21.58 -15.82 2.45
N TYR A 235 21.46 -15.20 3.62
CA TYR A 235 22.42 -14.24 4.15
C TYR A 235 23.35 -14.86 5.20
N ASN A 236 22.85 -15.84 5.94
CA ASN A 236 23.62 -16.56 6.95
C ASN A 236 23.35 -18.08 6.86
N PRO A 237 24.15 -18.83 6.09
CA PRO A 237 23.96 -20.27 5.90
C PRO A 237 24.10 -21.11 7.18
N SER A 238 24.65 -20.55 8.26
CA SER A 238 24.81 -21.24 9.53
C SER A 238 23.51 -21.36 10.33
N ILE A 239 22.43 -20.72 9.90
CA ILE A 239 21.12 -20.77 10.56
C ILE A 239 20.51 -22.18 10.42
N PRO A 240 20.17 -22.86 11.53
CA PRO A 240 19.50 -24.15 11.49
C PRO A 240 18.15 -24.09 10.75
N PRO A 241 17.77 -25.13 10.00
CA PRO A 241 16.48 -25.17 9.28
C PRO A 241 15.27 -24.93 10.18
N LEU A 242 15.29 -25.44 11.42
CA LEU A 242 14.21 -25.22 12.38
C LEU A 242 14.09 -23.74 12.79
N LEU A 243 15.21 -23.04 12.96
CA LEU A 243 15.19 -21.62 13.30
C LEU A 243 14.73 -20.77 12.11
N GLU A 244 15.13 -21.12 10.89
CA GLU A 244 14.60 -20.49 9.68
C GLU A 244 13.08 -20.68 9.57
N ALA A 245 12.57 -21.89 9.84
CA ALA A 245 11.13 -22.16 9.83
C ALA A 245 10.37 -21.26 10.82
N VAL A 246 10.91 -21.06 12.02
CA VAL A 246 10.34 -20.15 13.03
C VAL A 246 10.28 -18.71 12.51
N VAL A 247 11.39 -18.20 11.97
CA VAL A 247 11.45 -16.83 11.40
C VAL A 247 10.45 -16.67 10.27
N MET A 248 10.37 -17.64 9.37
CA MET A 248 9.46 -17.59 8.22
C MET A 248 7.99 -17.70 8.64
N LYS A 249 7.65 -18.52 9.66
CA LYS A 249 6.30 -18.61 10.23
C LYS A 249 5.90 -17.30 10.92
N ALA A 250 6.77 -16.71 11.73
CA ALA A 250 6.51 -15.41 12.36
C ALA A 250 6.26 -14.29 11.33
N LEU A 251 6.99 -14.32 10.20
CA LEU A 251 6.89 -13.35 9.12
C LEU A 251 5.81 -13.67 8.06
N ALA A 252 4.93 -14.63 8.33
CA ALA A 252 3.80 -14.92 7.45
C ALA A 252 2.89 -13.69 7.30
N LYS A 253 2.36 -13.48 6.09
CA LYS A 253 1.61 -12.24 5.78
C LYS A 253 0.24 -12.23 6.44
N ASN A 254 -0.46 -13.37 6.41
CA ASN A 254 -1.72 -13.52 7.12
C ASN A 254 -1.44 -13.82 8.60
N PRO A 255 -2.09 -13.13 9.56
CA PRO A 255 -1.92 -13.40 10.99
C PRO A 255 -2.21 -14.87 11.38
N THR A 256 -3.20 -15.49 10.75
CA THR A 256 -3.60 -16.90 11.01
C THR A 256 -2.56 -17.93 10.56
N ASP A 257 -1.63 -17.54 9.70
CA ASP A 257 -0.55 -18.42 9.24
C ASP A 257 0.70 -18.32 10.14
N ARG A 258 0.65 -17.46 11.17
CA ARG A 258 1.71 -17.27 12.16
C ARG A 258 1.55 -18.26 13.31
N PHE A 259 2.12 -17.92 14.47
CA PHE A 259 1.90 -18.63 15.71
C PHE A 259 0.61 -18.12 16.35
N ASP A 260 -0.15 -19.01 17.00
CA ASP A 260 -1.38 -18.66 17.71
C ASP A 260 -1.08 -17.77 18.93
N SER A 261 0.13 -17.90 19.49
CA SER A 261 0.60 -17.10 20.63
C SER A 261 2.12 -16.92 20.64
N ILE A 262 2.59 -15.92 21.38
CA ILE A 262 4.03 -15.75 21.64
C ILE A 262 4.61 -16.95 22.41
N SER A 263 3.82 -17.56 23.28
CA SER A 263 4.20 -18.78 24.02
C SER A 263 4.57 -19.93 23.07
N GLU A 264 3.78 -20.13 22.00
CA GLU A 264 4.05 -21.12 20.96
C GLU A 264 5.35 -20.81 20.22
N MET A 265 5.54 -19.55 19.80
CA MET A 265 6.78 -19.10 19.15
C MET A 265 8.01 -19.36 20.04
N MET A 266 7.92 -19.05 21.33
CA MET A 266 9.00 -19.33 22.29
C MET A 266 9.25 -20.84 22.47
N GLY A 267 8.21 -21.66 22.42
CA GLY A 267 8.31 -23.12 22.43
C GLY A 267 9.17 -23.62 21.26
N ASP A 268 8.86 -23.20 20.04
CA ASP A 268 9.60 -23.59 18.84
C ASP A 268 11.04 -23.05 18.83
N LEU A 269 11.26 -21.84 19.37
CA LEU A 269 12.61 -21.29 19.54
C LEU A 269 13.45 -22.13 20.51
N ARG A 270 12.89 -22.55 21.65
CA ARG A 270 13.58 -23.43 22.61
C ARG A 270 13.89 -24.80 22.00
N LEU A 271 12.98 -25.35 21.21
CA LEU A 271 13.24 -26.59 20.46
C LEU A 271 14.40 -26.41 19.48
N SER A 272 14.46 -25.26 18.78
CA SER A 272 15.57 -24.97 17.85
C SER A 272 16.94 -24.88 18.56
N GLN A 273 16.99 -24.42 19.82
CA GLN A 273 18.21 -24.41 20.63
C GLN A 273 18.69 -25.82 21.00
N GLY A 274 17.76 -26.74 21.27
CA GLY A 274 18.08 -28.14 21.60
C GLY A 274 18.88 -28.84 20.51
N PHE A 275 18.66 -28.47 19.23
CA PHE A 275 19.41 -29.01 18.09
C PHE A 275 20.78 -28.34 17.87
N THR A 276 21.05 -27.18 18.48
CA THR A 276 22.39 -26.56 18.46
C THR A 276 23.31 -27.06 19.57
N MET A 277 22.78 -27.61 20.67
CA MET A 277 23.59 -28.12 21.79
C MET A 277 23.84 -29.65 21.78
N GLY A 278 23.22 -30.39 20.87
CA GLY A 278 23.39 -31.85 20.77
C GLY A 278 24.48 -32.27 19.79
N LYS A 279 25.68 -32.58 20.29
CA LYS A 279 26.52 -33.61 19.65
C LYS A 279 25.72 -34.92 19.68
N THR A 280 25.40 -35.46 18.49
CA THR A 280 24.93 -36.83 18.24
C THR A 280 23.87 -37.39 19.18
N GLN A 281 22.62 -37.39 18.73
CA GLN A 281 21.81 -38.62 18.79
C GLN A 281 20.70 -38.55 17.75
N ARG A 282 20.84 -39.40 16.73
CA ARG A 282 19.75 -39.82 15.86
C ARG A 282 18.87 -40.71 16.75
N HIS A 283 17.59 -40.39 16.95
CA HIS A 283 16.61 -41.37 17.37
C HIS A 283 15.24 -41.10 16.74
N GLU A 284 14.81 -42.12 16.00
CA GLU A 284 13.54 -42.37 15.33
C GLU A 284 12.36 -42.49 16.31
N PRO A 285 11.09 -42.47 15.82
CA PRO A 285 9.89 -42.23 16.62
C PRO A 285 9.54 -43.37 17.57
N TYR A 286 8.89 -42.97 18.67
CA TYR A 286 8.48 -43.77 19.82
C TYR A 286 7.67 -45.02 19.47
N ASP A 287 8.11 -46.17 19.98
CA ASP A 287 7.28 -47.35 20.20
C ASP A 287 7.44 -47.77 21.68
N PHE A 288 6.32 -47.90 22.39
CA PHE A 288 6.28 -48.21 23.82
C PHE A 288 6.48 -49.71 24.04
N ALA A 289 7.58 -50.11 24.70
CA ALA A 289 7.68 -51.43 25.34
C ALA A 289 8.54 -51.38 26.62
N THR A 290 7.94 -51.85 27.72
CA THR A 290 8.49 -52.02 29.06
C THR A 290 9.77 -52.88 29.08
N GLN A 291 10.84 -52.40 29.72
CA GLN A 291 11.98 -53.24 30.13
C GLN A 291 12.43 -52.94 31.56
N MET A 292 12.78 -54.03 32.26
CA MET A 292 13.08 -54.11 33.68
C MET A 292 14.49 -53.64 34.03
N ILE A 293 14.64 -53.12 35.25
CA ILE A 293 15.91 -52.66 35.85
C ILE A 293 16.69 -53.89 36.39
N PRO A 294 18.01 -54.02 36.15
CA PRO A 294 18.84 -54.99 36.87
C PRO A 294 19.25 -54.45 38.25
N ALA A 295 19.25 -55.33 39.24
CA ALA A 295 19.63 -55.05 40.62
C ALA A 295 21.12 -54.70 40.77
N VAL A 296 21.40 -53.78 41.71
CA VAL A 296 22.74 -53.37 42.14
C VAL A 296 23.32 -54.44 43.08
N ASP A 297 24.53 -54.90 42.78
CA ASP A 297 25.32 -55.81 43.62
C ASP A 297 26.09 -55.00 44.67
N PRO A 298 25.94 -55.29 45.99
CA PRO A 298 26.52 -54.48 47.05
C PRO A 298 27.77 -55.16 47.62
N ASP A 299 28.85 -55.30 46.84
CA ASP A 299 30.14 -55.74 47.35
C ASP A 299 31.28 -55.29 46.41
N THR A 300 31.85 -54.12 46.69
CA THR A 300 33.31 -53.85 46.59
C THR A 300 33.58 -52.49 47.23
N LEU A 301 33.54 -52.46 48.56
CA LEU A 301 34.43 -51.61 49.34
C LEU A 301 35.56 -52.54 49.75
N ASP A 302 36.78 -52.30 49.27
CA ASP A 302 37.98 -52.52 50.07
C ASP A 302 39.24 -52.00 49.35
N ASP A 303 40.04 -51.33 50.18
CA ASP A 303 41.50 -51.39 50.25
C ASP A 303 42.33 -50.17 49.83
N PHE A 304 43.36 -50.00 50.65
CA PHE A 304 44.05 -48.81 51.10
C PHE A 304 45.34 -48.47 50.33
N SER A 305 45.86 -47.29 50.66
CA SER A 305 47.27 -46.98 50.93
C SER A 305 48.25 -46.61 49.80
N ASP A 306 48.93 -45.48 50.08
CA ASP A 306 50.37 -45.24 49.92
C ASP A 306 50.93 -44.46 48.70
N ILE A 307 51.38 -43.24 49.04
CA ILE A 307 52.75 -42.72 48.88
C ILE A 307 53.07 -41.68 47.77
N ASP A 308 53.62 -40.57 48.30
CA ASP A 308 54.58 -39.57 47.82
C ASP A 308 54.23 -38.42 46.85
N ASP A 309 54.42 -37.22 47.42
CA ASP A 309 54.75 -35.94 46.80
C ASP A 309 56.13 -36.00 46.09
N PRO A 310 56.30 -35.29 44.96
CA PRO A 310 57.37 -34.30 44.97
C PRO A 310 56.99 -32.96 44.31
N THR A 311 57.25 -31.89 45.08
CA THR A 311 57.76 -30.56 44.73
C THR A 311 57.93 -30.17 43.25
N PRO A 312 57.69 -28.89 42.91
CA PRO A 312 58.50 -28.18 41.93
C PRO A 312 59.28 -27.02 42.58
N ASN A 313 60.62 -27.12 42.53
CA ASN A 313 61.56 -26.04 42.80
C ASN A 313 61.78 -25.17 41.55
N GLU A 314 62.03 -23.89 41.81
CA GLU A 314 62.36 -22.81 40.89
C GLU A 314 63.65 -23.04 40.07
N GLU A 315 63.76 -22.42 38.88
CA GLU A 315 64.59 -21.21 38.71
C GLU A 315 64.60 -20.64 37.26
N LYS A 316 64.20 -19.35 37.20
CA LYS A 316 64.81 -18.21 36.48
C LYS A 316 65.25 -18.33 35.01
N LYS A 317 64.67 -17.42 34.20
CA LYS A 317 65.48 -16.32 33.60
C LYS A 317 64.72 -15.00 33.48
N LYS A 318 65.31 -13.99 34.12
CA LYS A 318 64.92 -12.58 34.18
C LYS A 318 65.11 -11.86 32.84
N SER A 319 64.42 -10.72 32.76
CA SER A 319 64.89 -9.43 32.24
C SER A 319 64.52 -9.06 30.80
N MET A 320 63.39 -8.35 30.65
CA MET A 320 63.23 -7.21 29.71
C MET A 320 62.01 -6.32 29.99
N LEU A 321 61.36 -6.39 31.17
CA LEU A 321 60.14 -5.59 31.44
C LEU A 321 60.13 -4.85 32.79
N SER A 322 61.29 -4.63 33.41
CA SER A 322 61.41 -3.84 34.65
C SER A 322 62.07 -2.47 34.44
N LYS A 323 61.94 -1.85 33.26
CA LYS A 323 62.42 -0.47 33.00
C LYS A 323 61.37 0.52 32.47
N ILE A 324 60.08 0.18 32.45
CA ILE A 324 59.01 1.11 32.02
C ILE A 324 58.14 1.61 33.20
N ALA A 325 58.37 1.10 34.41
CA ALA A 325 57.55 1.42 35.59
C ALA A 325 57.92 2.74 36.33
N SER A 326 58.64 3.66 35.69
CA SER A 326 58.95 4.98 36.30
C SER A 326 58.77 6.16 35.33
N ILE A 327 57.89 6.05 34.34
CA ILE A 327 57.53 7.17 33.46
C ILE A 327 56.16 7.70 33.89
N PRO A 328 56.02 9.00 34.26
CA PRO A 328 54.76 9.54 34.76
C PRO A 328 53.67 9.43 33.68
N GLN A 329 52.46 9.06 34.12
CA GLN A 329 51.28 8.67 33.33
C GLN A 329 50.94 9.62 32.14
N LYS A 330 51.33 10.90 32.22
CA LYS A 330 51.17 11.90 31.15
C LYS A 330 51.93 11.57 29.84
N TYR A 331 53.09 10.91 29.90
CA TYR A 331 53.85 10.56 28.69
C TYR A 331 53.38 9.25 28.03
N ILE A 332 52.74 8.36 28.79
CA ILE A 332 52.14 7.12 28.27
C ILE A 332 50.87 7.47 27.47
N VAL A 333 50.05 8.40 27.98
CA VAL A 333 48.88 8.92 27.26
C VAL A 333 49.30 9.71 26.01
N LEU A 334 50.38 10.50 26.09
CA LEU A 334 50.91 11.23 24.93
C LEU A 334 51.47 10.28 23.86
N GLY A 335 52.19 9.22 24.25
CA GLY A 335 52.68 8.20 23.33
C GLY A 335 51.55 7.41 22.66
N ALA A 336 50.53 7.03 23.44
CA ALA A 336 49.34 6.36 22.91
C ALA A 336 48.54 7.27 21.96
N ALA A 337 48.44 8.57 22.25
CA ALA A 337 47.80 9.55 21.39
C ALA A 337 48.57 9.75 20.07
N VAL A 338 49.90 9.74 20.10
CA VAL A 338 50.73 9.85 18.88
C VAL A 338 50.66 8.58 18.04
N ILE A 339 50.68 7.40 18.66
CA ILE A 339 50.51 6.12 17.94
C ILE A 339 49.09 6.01 17.36
N PHE A 340 48.07 6.45 18.11
CA PHE A 340 46.70 6.56 17.61
C PHE A 340 46.60 7.57 16.47
N LEU A 341 47.29 8.72 16.55
CA LEU A 341 47.32 9.71 15.48
C LEU A 341 47.98 9.15 14.22
N ILE A 342 49.08 8.41 14.34
CA ILE A 342 49.78 7.78 13.21
C ILE A 342 48.95 6.64 12.61
N ALA A 343 48.31 5.82 13.44
CA ALA A 343 47.41 4.76 13.00
C ALA A 343 46.12 5.31 12.38
N PHE A 344 45.59 6.40 12.93
CA PHE A 344 44.45 7.14 12.39
C PHE A 344 44.82 7.82 11.08
N LEU A 345 46.01 8.40 10.96
CA LEU A 345 46.51 8.98 9.71
C LEU A 345 46.74 7.90 8.64
N GLY A 346 47.28 6.74 9.03
CA GLY A 346 47.43 5.57 8.16
C GLY A 346 46.10 4.97 7.71
N ALA A 347 45.12 4.85 8.62
CA ALA A 347 43.77 4.38 8.31
C ALA A 347 42.98 5.41 7.47
N PHE A 348 43.15 6.70 7.74
CA PHE A 348 42.57 7.81 6.99
C PHE A 348 43.14 7.90 5.56
N LEU A 349 44.42 7.56 5.38
CA LEU A 349 45.06 7.43 4.07
C LEU A 349 44.75 6.10 3.35
N SER A 350 44.37 5.05 4.09
CA SER A 350 44.11 3.70 3.54
C SER A 350 42.67 3.47 3.09
N TYR A 351 41.69 4.28 3.52
CA TYR A 351 40.26 4.07 3.23
C TYR A 351 39.70 4.86 2.03
N GLY A 352 40.56 5.49 1.24
CA GLY A 352 40.14 6.07 -0.04
C GLY A 352 41.30 6.18 -1.00
N ASN A 353 41.01 6.00 -2.29
CA ASN A 353 41.84 6.49 -3.39
C ASN A 353 41.92 8.04 -3.36
N PHE A 354 42.44 8.63 -2.28
CA PHE A 354 42.55 10.08 -2.05
C PHE A 354 43.63 10.75 -2.91
N TRP A 355 44.42 9.96 -3.63
CA TRP A 355 45.48 10.41 -4.53
C TRP A 355 45.01 10.59 -5.99
N SER A 356 43.70 10.76 -6.23
CA SER A 356 43.27 11.34 -7.51
C SER A 356 43.36 12.87 -7.41
N ASN A 357 44.32 13.45 -8.13
CA ASN A 357 44.46 14.90 -8.31
C ASN A 357 43.50 15.47 -9.37
N THR A 358 42.55 14.68 -9.87
CA THR A 358 41.62 15.10 -10.91
C THR A 358 40.49 15.92 -10.31
N THR A 359 40.49 17.20 -10.60
CA THR A 359 39.40 18.14 -10.29
C THR A 359 38.46 18.24 -11.48
N VAL A 360 37.16 18.25 -11.22
CA VAL A 360 36.10 18.42 -12.22
C VAL A 360 35.35 19.72 -11.94
N ASP A 361 35.08 20.49 -12.98
CA ASP A 361 34.27 21.71 -12.90
C ASP A 361 32.80 21.34 -12.73
N VAL A 362 32.12 21.93 -11.74
CA VAL A 362 30.70 21.67 -11.47
C VAL A 362 29.83 22.30 -12.57
N PRO A 363 29.07 21.50 -13.33
CA PRO A 363 28.15 22.00 -14.35
C PRO A 363 27.01 22.86 -13.76
N ASN A 364 26.51 23.82 -14.53
CA ASN A 364 25.29 24.55 -14.17
C ASN A 364 24.05 23.71 -14.50
N VAL A 365 23.33 23.29 -13.46
CA VAL A 365 22.08 22.54 -13.56
C VAL A 365 20.88 23.30 -12.99
N VAL A 366 21.06 24.54 -12.52
CA VAL A 366 19.96 25.41 -12.07
C VAL A 366 19.01 25.70 -13.24
N GLY A 367 17.70 25.58 -12.99
CA GLY A 367 16.65 25.74 -13.99
C GLY A 367 16.44 24.52 -14.92
N LYS A 368 17.28 23.48 -14.82
CA LYS A 368 17.06 22.22 -15.54
C LYS A 368 16.12 21.30 -14.77
N GLN A 369 15.50 20.37 -15.48
CA GLN A 369 14.73 19.29 -14.87
C GLN A 369 15.66 18.37 -14.06
N VAL A 370 15.22 17.91 -12.89
CA VAL A 370 16.04 17.10 -11.97
C VAL A 370 16.65 15.85 -12.63
N SER A 371 15.92 15.22 -13.55
CA SER A 371 16.39 14.09 -14.36
C SER A 371 17.59 14.47 -15.25
N VAL A 372 17.48 15.58 -15.96
CA VAL A 372 18.53 16.12 -16.83
C VAL A 372 19.72 16.61 -16.01
N ALA A 373 19.47 17.27 -14.88
CA ALA A 373 20.48 17.71 -13.94
C ALA A 373 21.30 16.54 -13.39
N LYS A 374 20.63 15.44 -13.00
CA LYS A 374 21.28 14.23 -12.50
C LYS A 374 22.22 13.62 -13.54
N ASN A 375 21.74 13.45 -14.78
CA ASN A 375 22.55 12.90 -15.86
C ASN A 375 23.80 13.75 -16.16
N ILE A 376 23.66 15.08 -16.17
CA ILE A 376 24.80 16.01 -16.42
C ILE A 376 25.86 15.91 -15.32
N LEU A 377 25.45 15.72 -14.07
CA LEU A 377 26.37 15.62 -12.93
C LEU A 377 27.03 14.23 -12.86
N GLU A 378 26.27 13.17 -13.13
CA GLU A 378 26.80 11.80 -13.16
C GLU A 378 27.78 11.56 -14.31
N ASP A 379 27.54 12.16 -15.48
CA ASP A 379 28.48 12.18 -16.63
C ASP A 379 29.83 12.82 -16.28
N LYS A 380 29.83 13.72 -15.29
CA LYS A 380 31.04 14.36 -14.73
C LYS A 380 31.60 13.63 -13.51
N HIS A 381 31.17 12.38 -13.28
CA HIS A 381 31.55 11.57 -12.12
C HIS A 381 31.27 12.24 -10.77
N LEU A 382 30.25 13.11 -10.70
CA LEU A 382 29.78 13.75 -9.47
C LEU A 382 28.56 12.99 -8.92
N ARG A 383 28.41 12.96 -7.60
CA ARG A 383 27.25 12.35 -6.93
C ARG A 383 26.17 13.39 -6.74
N VAL A 384 24.90 12.99 -6.75
CA VAL A 384 23.76 13.92 -6.64
C VAL A 384 22.93 13.61 -5.41
N SER A 385 22.59 14.64 -4.64
CA SER A 385 21.66 14.59 -3.51
C SER A 385 20.60 15.66 -3.73
N THR A 386 19.32 15.33 -3.58
CA THR A 386 18.21 16.26 -3.85
C THR A 386 17.40 16.54 -2.58
N SER A 387 17.01 17.78 -2.37
CA SER A 387 15.98 18.20 -1.41
C SER A 387 14.89 18.98 -2.14
N GLU A 388 13.66 18.95 -1.63
CA GLU A 388 12.51 19.53 -2.34
C GLU A 388 11.87 20.65 -1.52
N VAL A 389 11.53 21.77 -2.17
CA VAL A 389 10.92 22.96 -1.54
C VAL A 389 9.77 23.47 -2.40
N THR A 390 8.70 23.93 -1.79
CA THR A 390 7.58 24.60 -2.48
C THR A 390 8.02 25.98 -2.97
N ASN A 391 7.87 26.24 -4.27
CA ASN A 391 8.24 27.51 -4.88
C ASN A 391 7.20 27.89 -5.93
N THR A 392 6.69 29.13 -5.85
CA THR A 392 5.63 29.65 -6.72
C THR A 392 6.13 30.09 -8.09
N ASP A 393 7.43 30.40 -8.20
CA ASP A 393 8.04 31.01 -9.38
C ASP A 393 8.76 29.98 -10.26
N VAL A 394 9.11 28.82 -9.69
CA VAL A 394 9.83 27.74 -10.37
C VAL A 394 8.89 26.54 -10.58
N PRO A 395 8.69 26.06 -11.83
CA PRO A 395 7.87 24.87 -12.11
C PRO A 395 8.31 23.62 -11.35
N ALA A 396 7.34 22.76 -11.02
CA ALA A 396 7.61 21.51 -10.31
C ALA A 396 8.63 20.63 -11.08
N GLY A 397 9.59 20.06 -10.34
CA GLY A 397 10.63 19.18 -10.89
C GLY A 397 11.84 19.91 -11.48
N GLN A 398 11.93 21.24 -11.40
CA GLN A 398 13.11 22.01 -11.78
C GLN A 398 14.03 22.33 -10.59
N VAL A 399 15.34 22.37 -10.84
CA VAL A 399 16.36 22.73 -9.84
C VAL A 399 16.30 24.24 -9.56
N ILE A 400 15.95 24.59 -8.32
CA ILE A 400 15.95 25.96 -7.78
C ILE A 400 17.38 26.44 -7.49
N SER A 401 18.19 25.58 -6.86
CA SER A 401 19.57 25.92 -6.53
C SER A 401 20.45 24.67 -6.44
N GLN A 402 21.77 24.87 -6.57
CA GLN A 402 22.77 23.83 -6.45
C GLN A 402 23.89 24.27 -5.50
N SER A 403 24.49 23.33 -4.77
CA SER A 403 25.66 23.55 -3.93
C SER A 403 26.55 22.30 -3.92
N PRO A 404 27.85 22.38 -4.24
CA PRO A 404 28.65 23.54 -4.71
C PRO A 404 28.10 24.27 -5.95
N GLY A 405 28.47 25.55 -6.10
CA GLY A 405 27.99 26.44 -7.17
C GLY A 405 28.51 26.05 -8.56
N ALA A 406 27.84 26.53 -9.61
CA ALA A 406 28.28 26.27 -10.98
C ALA A 406 29.67 26.88 -11.25
N GLY A 407 30.56 26.13 -11.90
CA GLY A 407 31.92 26.54 -12.22
C GLY A 407 32.93 26.36 -11.08
N GLU A 408 32.52 25.87 -9.90
CA GLU A 408 33.45 25.51 -8.84
C GLU A 408 34.24 24.25 -9.20
N LYS A 409 35.52 24.20 -8.84
CA LYS A 409 36.36 23.02 -9.01
C LYS A 409 36.22 22.12 -7.80
N VAL A 410 35.62 20.95 -8.01
CA VAL A 410 35.44 19.94 -6.97
C VAL A 410 36.20 18.68 -7.33
N LYS A 411 36.48 17.84 -6.33
CA LYS A 411 37.06 16.52 -6.59
C LYS A 411 36.03 15.61 -7.23
N GLU A 412 36.47 14.66 -8.05
CA GLU A 412 35.62 13.56 -8.52
C GLU A 412 34.91 12.86 -7.34
N GLN A 413 33.72 12.33 -7.58
CA GLN A 413 32.84 11.70 -6.58
C GLN A 413 32.29 12.65 -5.49
N ARG A 414 32.52 13.97 -5.59
CA ARG A 414 31.89 14.94 -4.70
C ARG A 414 30.37 14.94 -4.89
N THR A 415 29.64 14.99 -3.78
CA THR A 415 28.19 15.16 -3.78
C THR A 415 27.81 16.62 -4.03
N ILE A 416 26.98 16.85 -5.06
CA ILE A 416 26.30 18.10 -5.35
C ILE A 416 24.87 18.01 -4.80
N HIS A 417 24.52 18.95 -3.93
CA HIS A 417 23.18 19.08 -3.36
C HIS A 417 22.32 19.98 -4.25
N LEU A 418 21.17 19.49 -4.69
CA LEU A 418 20.20 20.21 -5.51
C LEU A 418 18.93 20.47 -4.71
N VAL A 419 18.42 21.70 -4.75
CA VAL A 419 17.09 22.05 -4.25
C VAL A 419 16.13 22.05 -5.44
N VAL A 420 15.05 21.28 -5.38
CA VAL A 420 14.10 21.08 -6.48
C VAL A 420 12.73 21.67 -6.10
N SER A 421 12.06 22.32 -7.05
CA SER A 421 10.73 22.90 -6.83
C SER A 421 9.63 21.86 -6.79
N LYS A 422 8.72 21.98 -5.81
CA LYS A 422 7.42 21.28 -5.78
C LYS A 422 6.28 22.04 -6.47
N GLY A 423 6.53 23.26 -6.96
CA GLY A 423 5.50 24.13 -7.56
C GLY A 423 4.53 24.76 -6.54
N VAL A 424 3.39 25.26 -7.06
CA VAL A 424 2.24 25.77 -6.27
C VAL A 424 1.40 24.60 -5.74
N GLY A 425 1.00 24.66 -4.47
CA GLY A 425 0.46 23.54 -3.70
C GLY A 425 -0.71 22.74 -4.31
N ASP A 426 -0.92 21.55 -3.76
CA ASP A 426 -1.86 20.55 -4.25
C ASP A 426 -3.31 21.06 -4.35
N ILE A 427 -3.94 20.80 -5.50
CA ILE A 427 -5.38 21.02 -5.76
C ILE A 427 -6.11 19.70 -5.50
N THR A 428 -7.15 19.73 -4.67
CA THR A 428 -8.01 18.58 -4.44
C THR A 428 -8.94 18.37 -5.63
N VAL A 429 -8.90 17.19 -6.23
CA VAL A 429 -9.79 16.80 -7.34
C VAL A 429 -11.20 16.63 -6.78
N PRO A 430 -12.21 17.35 -7.30
CA PRO A 430 -13.58 17.19 -6.86
C PRO A 430 -14.14 15.83 -7.31
N ASP A 431 -15.10 15.29 -6.58
CA ASP A 431 -15.94 14.19 -7.08
C ASP A 431 -16.89 14.72 -8.17
N LEU A 432 -16.82 14.09 -9.34
CA LEU A 432 -17.59 14.41 -10.55
C LEU A 432 -18.65 13.34 -10.82
N SER A 433 -18.78 12.33 -9.96
CA SER A 433 -19.76 11.26 -10.09
C SER A 433 -21.19 11.79 -10.13
N GLY A 434 -21.97 11.35 -11.12
CA GLY A 434 -23.35 11.79 -11.33
C GLY A 434 -23.51 13.12 -12.06
N LEU A 435 -22.43 13.85 -12.34
CA LEU A 435 -22.47 15.05 -13.18
C LEU A 435 -22.46 14.71 -14.67
N THR A 436 -22.92 15.66 -15.49
CA THR A 436 -22.70 15.60 -16.94
C THR A 436 -21.27 16.03 -17.29
N VAL A 437 -20.79 15.65 -18.48
CA VAL A 437 -19.46 16.04 -18.97
C VAL A 437 -19.25 17.56 -18.97
N ASP A 438 -20.28 18.32 -19.32
CA ASP A 438 -20.20 19.79 -19.37
C ASP A 438 -20.15 20.42 -17.98
N GLN A 439 -20.91 19.89 -17.02
CA GLN A 439 -20.84 20.32 -15.62
C GLN A 439 -19.48 20.00 -14.99
N ALA A 440 -18.94 18.81 -15.27
CA ALA A 440 -17.62 18.41 -14.83
C ALA A 440 -16.52 19.29 -15.42
N ARG A 441 -16.62 19.65 -16.71
CA ARG A 441 -15.68 20.55 -17.38
C ARG A 441 -15.63 21.92 -16.71
N GLN A 442 -16.78 22.49 -16.36
CA GLN A 442 -16.84 23.78 -15.68
C GLN A 442 -16.19 23.71 -14.29
N ARG A 443 -16.53 22.67 -13.51
CA ARG A 443 -16.01 22.48 -12.14
C ARG A 443 -14.50 22.23 -12.10
N LEU A 444 -13.96 21.52 -13.08
CA LEU A 444 -12.52 21.32 -13.23
C LEU A 444 -11.82 22.62 -13.64
N LYS A 445 -12.42 23.41 -14.54
CA LYS A 445 -11.87 24.70 -14.98
C LYS A 445 -11.73 25.70 -13.83
N ASP A 446 -12.73 25.78 -12.95
CA ASP A 446 -12.72 26.68 -11.78
C ASP A 446 -11.58 26.35 -10.80
N LEU A 447 -11.15 25.08 -10.77
CA LEU A 447 -10.02 24.58 -9.98
C LEU A 447 -8.70 24.55 -10.75
N GLY A 448 -8.66 25.04 -11.99
CA GLY A 448 -7.45 25.02 -12.83
C GLY A 448 -7.00 23.61 -13.24
N LEU A 449 -7.93 22.66 -13.33
CA LEU A 449 -7.73 21.30 -13.85
C LEU A 449 -8.29 21.18 -15.27
N VAL A 450 -7.85 20.15 -16.01
CA VAL A 450 -8.21 19.95 -17.42
C VAL A 450 -8.97 18.64 -17.58
N VAL A 451 -9.97 18.59 -18.48
CA VAL A 451 -10.64 17.33 -18.84
C VAL A 451 -9.71 16.51 -19.74
N GLY A 452 -9.46 15.26 -19.35
CA GLY A 452 -8.66 14.29 -20.11
C GLY A 452 -9.50 13.45 -21.07
N LYS A 453 -9.18 12.15 -21.15
CA LYS A 453 -9.84 11.18 -22.01
C LYS A 453 -11.25 10.87 -21.49
N ILE A 454 -12.23 10.91 -22.39
CA ILE A 454 -13.61 10.49 -22.12
C ILE A 454 -13.83 9.10 -22.70
N SER A 455 -14.28 8.16 -21.88
CA SER A 455 -14.59 6.78 -22.28
C SER A 455 -16.02 6.40 -21.89
N GLN A 456 -16.57 5.36 -22.51
CA GLN A 456 -17.92 4.87 -22.23
C GLN A 456 -17.85 3.66 -21.30
N GLY A 457 -18.70 3.64 -20.27
CA GLY A 457 -18.92 2.52 -19.36
C GLY A 457 -20.40 2.19 -19.26
N SER A 458 -20.74 1.07 -18.63
CA SER A 458 -22.14 0.69 -18.40
C SER A 458 -22.31 0.20 -16.97
N VAL A 459 -23.06 0.98 -16.18
CA VAL A 459 -23.37 0.70 -14.78
C VAL A 459 -24.88 0.65 -14.64
N GLU A 460 -25.38 -0.51 -14.20
CA GLU A 460 -26.81 -0.74 -13.98
C GLU A 460 -27.36 0.21 -12.89
N GLY A 461 -28.56 0.73 -13.11
CA GLY A 461 -29.22 1.66 -12.17
C GLY A 461 -28.70 3.10 -12.19
N LYS A 462 -27.75 3.46 -13.05
CA LYS A 462 -27.30 4.86 -13.25
C LYS A 462 -27.97 5.49 -14.49
N PRO A 463 -28.30 6.79 -14.47
CA PRO A 463 -28.83 7.51 -15.64
C PRO A 463 -27.88 7.48 -16.84
N ASP A 464 -28.40 7.67 -18.04
CA ASP A 464 -27.59 7.80 -19.25
C ASP A 464 -26.84 9.16 -19.26
N ASN A 465 -25.65 9.20 -19.86
CA ASN A 465 -24.82 10.41 -20.02
C ASN A 465 -24.32 11.08 -18.72
N VAL A 466 -24.27 10.35 -17.60
CA VAL A 466 -23.62 10.80 -16.35
C VAL A 466 -22.26 10.15 -16.14
N ILE A 467 -21.35 10.84 -15.46
CA ILE A 467 -20.04 10.32 -15.10
C ILE A 467 -20.22 9.24 -14.01
N VAL A 468 -19.67 8.05 -14.25
CA VAL A 468 -19.69 6.91 -13.33
C VAL A 468 -18.34 6.60 -12.72
N ALA A 469 -17.26 7.07 -13.34
CA ALA A 469 -15.92 6.98 -12.78
C ALA A 469 -15.05 8.12 -13.31
N GLN A 470 -14.02 8.46 -12.55
CA GLN A 470 -13.02 9.45 -12.92
C GLN A 470 -11.63 8.95 -12.51
N SER A 471 -10.61 9.45 -13.21
CA SER A 471 -9.21 9.22 -12.85
C SER A 471 -8.42 10.50 -13.10
N PRO A 472 -7.80 11.12 -12.08
CA PRO A 472 -7.72 10.69 -10.67
C PRO A 472 -9.05 10.70 -9.90
N SER A 473 -9.16 9.89 -8.84
CA SER A 473 -10.39 9.75 -8.04
C SER A 473 -10.75 11.05 -7.30
N GLY A 474 -12.01 11.20 -6.90
CA GLY A 474 -12.42 12.27 -5.99
C GLY A 474 -11.53 12.30 -4.75
N ASP A 475 -11.28 13.50 -4.24
CA ASP A 475 -10.44 13.82 -3.08
C ASP A 475 -8.93 13.55 -3.24
N SER A 476 -8.48 13.12 -4.43
CA SER A 476 -7.06 13.03 -4.73
C SER A 476 -6.41 14.41 -4.83
N LYS A 477 -5.15 14.51 -4.41
CA LYS A 477 -4.35 15.75 -4.47
C LYS A 477 -3.50 15.75 -5.73
N VAL A 478 -3.68 16.75 -6.59
CA VAL A 478 -2.98 16.86 -7.87
C VAL A 478 -2.46 18.27 -8.11
N SER A 479 -1.44 18.41 -8.95
CA SER A 479 -0.92 19.72 -9.32
C SER A 479 -1.88 20.48 -10.27
N LYS A 480 -1.81 21.82 -10.26
CA LYS A 480 -2.54 22.66 -11.21
C LYS A 480 -2.25 22.25 -12.66
N GLY A 481 -3.29 22.15 -13.49
CA GLY A 481 -3.19 21.74 -14.90
C GLY A 481 -3.25 20.22 -15.13
N THR A 482 -3.40 19.41 -14.09
CA THR A 482 -3.57 17.95 -14.22
C THR A 482 -4.85 17.61 -14.99
N THR A 483 -4.76 16.60 -15.86
CA THR A 483 -5.90 16.07 -16.63
C THR A 483 -6.70 15.05 -15.82
N VAL A 484 -8.03 15.15 -15.85
CA VAL A 484 -8.96 14.21 -15.23
C VAL A 484 -9.73 13.46 -16.32
N ASP A 485 -9.45 12.17 -16.45
CA ASP A 485 -10.13 11.24 -17.35
C ASP A 485 -11.51 10.86 -16.78
N LEU A 486 -12.51 10.72 -17.66
CA LEU A 486 -13.91 10.51 -17.29
C LEU A 486 -14.47 9.24 -17.96
N VAL A 487 -15.28 8.49 -17.23
CA VAL A 487 -16.08 7.37 -17.75
C VAL A 487 -17.55 7.77 -17.68
N VAL A 488 -18.21 7.82 -18.83
CA VAL A 488 -19.62 8.22 -18.96
C VAL A 488 -20.49 6.97 -19.09
N ASN A 489 -21.59 6.93 -18.34
CA ASN A 489 -22.53 5.84 -18.38
C ASN A 489 -23.29 5.80 -19.70
N LYS A 490 -23.39 4.60 -20.26
CA LYS A 490 -24.28 4.25 -21.35
C LYS A 490 -25.26 3.20 -20.83
N ALA A 491 -26.52 3.60 -20.67
CA ALA A 491 -27.56 2.70 -20.18
C ALA A 491 -27.75 1.52 -21.14
N GLN A 492 -27.68 0.28 -20.62
CA GLN A 492 -28.04 -0.89 -21.40
C GLN A 492 -29.57 -0.99 -21.49
N ALA A 493 -30.09 -1.18 -22.69
CA ALA A 493 -31.52 -1.35 -22.91
C ALA A 493 -31.99 -2.64 -22.20
N LYS A 494 -32.94 -2.50 -21.28
CA LYS A 494 -33.53 -3.61 -20.54
C LYS A 494 -34.23 -4.57 -21.51
N LYS A 495 -33.93 -5.87 -21.42
CA LYS A 495 -34.51 -6.90 -22.28
C LYS A 495 -35.74 -7.52 -21.61
N VAL A 496 -36.80 -7.70 -22.37
CA VAL A 496 -38.07 -8.31 -21.97
C VAL A 496 -38.35 -9.49 -22.90
N LYS A 497 -38.92 -10.57 -22.36
CA LYS A 497 -39.33 -11.74 -23.17
C LYS A 497 -40.63 -11.44 -23.88
N MET A 498 -40.68 -11.69 -25.18
CA MET A 498 -41.87 -11.47 -25.99
C MET A 498 -43.03 -12.36 -25.51
N PRO A 499 -44.18 -11.80 -25.12
CA PRO A 499 -45.36 -12.58 -24.76
C PRO A 499 -45.91 -13.36 -25.96
N ASP A 500 -46.66 -14.43 -25.69
CA ASP A 500 -47.46 -15.09 -26.71
C ASP A 500 -48.79 -14.35 -26.87
N LEU A 501 -49.01 -13.76 -28.02
CA LEU A 501 -50.19 -12.95 -28.34
C LEU A 501 -51.15 -13.71 -29.28
N VAL A 502 -50.72 -14.83 -29.85
CA VAL A 502 -51.52 -15.61 -30.80
C VAL A 502 -52.72 -16.20 -30.08
N GLY A 503 -53.92 -16.01 -30.65
CA GLY A 503 -55.19 -16.45 -30.04
C GLY A 503 -55.81 -15.45 -29.05
N MET A 504 -55.11 -14.36 -28.68
CA MET A 504 -55.68 -13.28 -27.88
C MET A 504 -56.52 -12.33 -28.74
N THR A 505 -57.45 -11.61 -28.10
CA THR A 505 -58.12 -10.49 -28.78
C THR A 505 -57.14 -9.35 -29.00
N LEU A 506 -57.33 -8.55 -30.05
CA LEU A 506 -56.45 -7.43 -30.36
C LEU A 506 -56.40 -6.41 -29.20
N LYS A 507 -57.51 -6.25 -28.46
CA LYS A 507 -57.57 -5.44 -27.24
C LYS A 507 -56.65 -5.97 -26.14
N ASP A 508 -56.73 -7.27 -25.84
CA ASP A 508 -55.93 -7.88 -24.78
C ASP A 508 -54.44 -7.92 -25.18
N ALA A 509 -54.15 -8.22 -26.44
CA ALA A 509 -52.79 -8.23 -26.98
C ALA A 509 -52.13 -6.84 -26.87
N ARG A 510 -52.86 -5.76 -27.21
CA ARG A 510 -52.37 -4.38 -27.02
C ARG A 510 -52.12 -4.04 -25.55
N GLN A 511 -52.97 -4.52 -24.65
CA GLN A 511 -52.81 -4.29 -23.21
C GLN A 511 -51.55 -5.01 -22.67
N VAL A 512 -51.35 -6.27 -23.04
CA VAL A 512 -50.17 -7.06 -22.66
C VAL A 512 -48.88 -6.44 -23.21
N LEU A 513 -48.90 -5.99 -24.47
CA LEU A 513 -47.76 -5.29 -25.09
C LEU A 513 -47.45 -3.95 -24.40
N SER A 514 -48.49 -3.18 -24.06
CA SER A 514 -48.34 -1.91 -23.33
C SER A 514 -47.75 -2.12 -21.94
N SER A 515 -48.16 -3.18 -21.23
CA SER A 515 -47.59 -3.53 -19.92
C SER A 515 -46.12 -3.94 -19.98
N ASN A 516 -45.63 -4.37 -21.15
CA ASN A 516 -44.23 -4.73 -21.40
C ASN A 516 -43.45 -3.63 -22.14
N ASN A 517 -44.05 -2.45 -22.34
CA ASN A 517 -43.45 -1.33 -23.07
C ASN A 517 -43.02 -1.67 -24.51
N ILE A 518 -43.79 -2.53 -25.20
CA ILE A 518 -43.56 -2.94 -26.59
C ILE A 518 -44.63 -2.30 -27.47
N GLY A 519 -44.21 -1.65 -28.55
CA GLY A 519 -45.09 -0.97 -29.51
C GLY A 519 -45.66 -1.91 -30.57
N VAL A 520 -46.76 -1.51 -31.22
CA VAL A 520 -47.27 -2.15 -32.44
C VAL A 520 -47.02 -1.21 -33.60
N ASN A 521 -46.27 -1.67 -34.60
CA ASN A 521 -45.92 -0.85 -35.77
C ASN A 521 -46.99 -0.97 -36.86
N GLN A 522 -47.31 -2.20 -37.27
CA GLN A 522 -48.31 -2.46 -38.32
C GLN A 522 -49.23 -3.64 -37.96
N ILE A 523 -50.52 -3.51 -38.28
CA ILE A 523 -51.50 -4.59 -38.14
C ILE A 523 -52.01 -4.98 -39.52
N ALA A 524 -51.82 -6.23 -39.91
CA ALA A 524 -52.35 -6.81 -41.13
C ALA A 524 -53.69 -7.51 -40.84
N GLY A 525 -54.77 -7.03 -41.44
CA GLY A 525 -56.12 -7.57 -41.21
C GLY A 525 -57.02 -6.60 -40.46
N SER A 526 -57.98 -7.12 -39.68
CA SER A 526 -58.97 -6.30 -39.01
C SER A 526 -58.43 -5.62 -37.75
N VAL A 527 -58.61 -4.30 -37.66
CA VAL A 527 -58.23 -3.50 -36.48
C VAL A 527 -59.32 -3.43 -35.40
N ASP A 528 -60.40 -4.18 -35.54
CA ASP A 528 -61.45 -4.28 -34.51
C ASP A 528 -60.88 -4.95 -33.25
N ASP A 529 -61.16 -4.37 -32.08
CA ASP A 529 -60.74 -4.85 -30.77
C ASP A 529 -61.09 -6.31 -30.48
N LYS A 530 -62.15 -6.84 -31.12
CA LYS A 530 -62.61 -8.24 -30.98
C LYS A 530 -61.92 -9.20 -31.95
N SER A 531 -61.11 -8.70 -32.88
CA SER A 531 -60.36 -9.53 -33.82
C SER A 531 -59.32 -10.35 -33.07
N ILE A 532 -59.09 -11.59 -33.50
CA ILE A 532 -58.11 -12.48 -32.87
C ILE A 532 -56.77 -12.32 -33.58
N VAL A 533 -55.68 -12.23 -32.82
CA VAL A 533 -54.32 -12.24 -33.36
C VAL A 533 -53.99 -13.63 -33.87
N THR A 534 -53.66 -13.74 -35.15
CA THR A 534 -53.31 -15.00 -35.82
C THR A 534 -51.81 -15.15 -36.00
N GLU A 535 -51.06 -14.05 -36.07
CA GLU A 535 -49.61 -14.07 -36.23
C GLU A 535 -48.96 -12.88 -35.52
N GLN A 536 -47.76 -13.11 -34.98
CA GLN A 536 -46.87 -12.08 -34.47
C GLN A 536 -45.49 -12.20 -35.14
N SER A 537 -44.94 -11.05 -35.55
CA SER A 537 -43.66 -11.01 -36.28
C SER A 537 -42.43 -11.38 -35.44
N ILE A 538 -42.52 -11.30 -34.11
CA ILE A 538 -41.47 -11.71 -33.17
C ILE A 538 -42.00 -12.90 -32.37
N LYS A 539 -41.24 -13.99 -32.28
CA LYS A 539 -41.75 -15.23 -31.68
C LYS A 539 -41.90 -15.11 -30.18
N ALA A 540 -42.90 -15.81 -29.63
CA ALA A 540 -43.08 -15.90 -28.19
C ALA A 540 -41.81 -16.44 -27.51
N GLY A 541 -41.38 -15.79 -26.44
CA GLY A 541 -40.18 -16.12 -25.67
C GLY A 541 -38.88 -15.50 -26.17
N GLU A 542 -38.87 -14.83 -27.33
CA GLU A 542 -37.69 -14.13 -27.85
C GLU A 542 -37.38 -12.86 -27.02
N GLU A 543 -36.10 -12.60 -26.72
CA GLU A 543 -35.70 -11.43 -25.92
C GLU A 543 -35.62 -10.18 -26.79
N VAL A 544 -36.45 -9.19 -26.47
CA VAL A 544 -36.49 -7.88 -27.15
C VAL A 544 -36.21 -6.75 -26.17
N SER A 545 -35.64 -5.64 -26.65
CA SER A 545 -35.46 -4.45 -25.81
C SER A 545 -36.80 -3.76 -25.53
N GLU A 546 -36.97 -3.23 -24.31
CA GLU A 546 -38.08 -2.32 -23.98
C GLU A 546 -38.09 -1.14 -24.99
N GLY A 547 -39.27 -0.83 -25.55
CA GLY A 547 -39.44 0.16 -26.62
C GLY A 547 -39.35 -0.38 -28.05
N SER A 548 -39.11 -1.67 -28.24
CA SER A 548 -39.21 -2.33 -29.55
C SER A 548 -40.66 -2.36 -30.07
N SER A 549 -40.83 -2.45 -31.39
CA SER A 549 -42.15 -2.56 -32.01
C SER A 549 -42.28 -3.82 -32.85
N LEU A 550 -43.46 -4.43 -32.86
CA LEU A 550 -43.75 -5.59 -33.70
C LEU A 550 -44.96 -5.36 -34.61
N ASN A 551 -45.03 -6.18 -35.66
CA ASN A 551 -46.20 -6.31 -36.52
C ASN A 551 -47.07 -7.49 -36.06
N LEU A 552 -48.39 -7.32 -36.17
CA LEU A 552 -49.41 -8.32 -35.85
C LEU A 552 -50.27 -8.61 -37.07
N ALA A 553 -50.78 -9.84 -37.20
CA ALA A 553 -51.86 -10.17 -38.12
C ALA A 553 -53.12 -10.56 -37.34
N THR A 554 -54.30 -10.14 -37.80
CA THR A 554 -55.58 -10.33 -37.10
C THR A 554 -56.72 -10.75 -38.02
N GLU A 555 -57.64 -11.55 -37.50
CA GLU A 555 -58.82 -12.03 -38.21
C GLU A 555 -60.11 -11.80 -37.41
N LEU A 556 -61.19 -11.37 -38.07
CA LEU A 556 -62.51 -11.22 -37.45
C LEU A 556 -63.12 -12.60 -37.21
N LYS A 557 -63.56 -12.84 -35.98
CA LYS A 557 -64.28 -14.07 -35.64
C LYS A 557 -65.71 -14.02 -36.22
N GLY A 558 -65.83 -14.35 -37.50
CA GLY A 558 -67.09 -14.59 -38.20
C GLY A 558 -67.40 -16.08 -38.28
N ASP A 559 -68.68 -16.41 -38.13
CA ASP A 559 -69.24 -17.76 -38.10
C ASP A 559 -68.80 -18.64 -39.29
N SER A 560 -68.57 -19.91 -39.01
CA SER A 560 -68.03 -20.91 -39.93
C SER A 560 -68.92 -21.17 -41.16
N SER A 561 -68.36 -21.20 -42.38
CA SER A 561 -68.61 -22.27 -43.37
C SER A 561 -67.80 -22.12 -44.68
N LYS A 562 -67.35 -23.30 -45.15
CA LYS A 562 -66.55 -23.59 -46.35
C LYS A 562 -67.18 -23.12 -47.67
N LYS A 563 -66.35 -22.76 -48.66
CA LYS A 563 -66.36 -23.36 -50.01
C LYS A 563 -65.13 -22.97 -50.87
N ASP A 564 -64.69 -23.96 -51.64
CA ASP A 564 -63.58 -24.01 -52.58
C ASP A 564 -63.57 -22.96 -53.71
N ASP A 565 -62.35 -22.75 -54.21
CA ASP A 565 -61.92 -22.40 -55.57
C ASP A 565 -62.55 -21.20 -56.29
N SER A 566 -61.76 -20.12 -56.42
CA SER A 566 -61.53 -19.49 -57.74
C SER A 566 -60.39 -18.45 -57.73
N LYS A 567 -59.38 -18.75 -58.55
CA LYS A 567 -58.56 -17.87 -59.40
C LYS A 567 -58.38 -16.38 -59.01
N GLN A 568 -57.14 -16.08 -58.61
CA GLN A 568 -56.22 -15.15 -59.27
C GLN A 568 -56.79 -13.78 -59.74
N SER A 569 -56.48 -12.72 -58.98
CA SER A 569 -56.26 -11.39 -59.54
C SER A 569 -54.93 -10.86 -59.02
N SER A 570 -53.92 -10.94 -59.88
CA SER A 570 -52.61 -10.32 -59.72
C SER A 570 -52.77 -8.79 -59.83
N SER A 571 -52.66 -8.06 -58.72
CA SER A 571 -52.26 -6.66 -58.81
C SER A 571 -50.76 -6.64 -59.15
N ASN A 572 -50.43 -6.26 -60.38
CA ASN A 572 -49.04 -6.11 -60.84
C ASN A 572 -48.36 -5.02 -60.01
N ARG A 573 -47.67 -5.45 -58.94
CA ARG A 573 -46.80 -4.60 -58.13
C ARG A 573 -45.37 -4.71 -58.63
N THR A 574 -44.86 -3.61 -59.15
CA THR A 574 -43.47 -3.50 -59.61
C THR A 574 -42.58 -3.25 -58.39
N LYS A 575 -41.56 -4.10 -58.21
CA LYS A 575 -40.62 -4.05 -57.08
C LYS A 575 -39.23 -3.69 -57.58
N GLY A 576 -38.54 -2.81 -56.87
CA GLY A 576 -37.16 -2.45 -57.15
C GLY A 576 -36.38 -2.14 -55.88
N THR A 577 -35.09 -1.90 -56.04
CA THR A 577 -34.20 -1.55 -54.93
C THR A 577 -33.43 -0.29 -55.31
N VAL A 578 -33.49 0.70 -54.42
CA VAL A 578 -32.70 1.93 -54.53
C VAL A 578 -31.46 1.75 -53.68
N ASP A 579 -30.30 1.97 -54.28
CA ASP A 579 -29.00 1.96 -53.61
C ASP A 579 -28.29 3.27 -53.96
N ILE A 580 -28.18 4.15 -52.97
CA ILE A 580 -27.53 5.45 -53.12
C ILE A 580 -26.45 5.62 -52.06
N THR A 581 -25.29 6.10 -52.48
CA THR A 581 -24.21 6.50 -51.57
C THR A 581 -24.15 8.02 -51.49
N VAL A 582 -24.17 8.57 -50.27
CA VAL A 582 -24.15 10.02 -50.04
C VAL A 582 -22.80 10.59 -50.51
N PRO A 583 -22.78 11.59 -51.41
CA PRO A 583 -21.54 12.15 -51.95
C PRO A 583 -20.61 12.71 -50.87
N SER A 584 -19.30 12.60 -51.09
CA SER A 584 -18.28 13.08 -50.15
C SER A 584 -18.32 14.61 -49.99
N GLY A 585 -18.28 15.10 -48.74
CA GLY A 585 -18.37 16.52 -48.39
C GLY A 585 -18.05 16.76 -46.92
N SER A 586 -18.05 18.02 -46.47
CA SER A 586 -17.69 18.41 -45.09
C SER A 586 -18.88 18.55 -44.13
N LYS A 587 -20.12 18.44 -44.63
CA LYS A 587 -21.36 18.56 -43.84
C LYS A 587 -22.33 17.42 -44.17
N ASN A 588 -23.14 17.04 -43.19
CA ASN A 588 -24.20 16.04 -43.36
C ASN A 588 -25.25 16.54 -44.36
N GLN A 589 -25.82 15.61 -45.12
CA GLN A 589 -26.74 15.90 -46.21
C GLN A 589 -28.08 15.21 -45.94
N GLU A 590 -29.16 15.95 -46.08
CA GLU A 590 -30.53 15.43 -46.02
C GLU A 590 -30.80 14.59 -47.27
N VAL A 591 -31.22 13.34 -47.10
CA VAL A 591 -31.51 12.41 -48.18
C VAL A 591 -32.96 12.00 -48.10
N LYS A 592 -33.72 12.29 -49.17
CA LYS A 592 -35.13 11.95 -49.29
C LYS A 592 -35.37 11.07 -50.51
N ILE A 593 -35.97 9.90 -50.32
CA ILE A 593 -36.34 8.96 -51.40
C ILE A 593 -37.86 8.90 -51.48
N VAL A 594 -38.39 9.25 -52.65
CA VAL A 594 -39.83 9.32 -52.93
C VAL A 594 -40.16 8.36 -54.06
N VAL A 595 -41.19 7.56 -53.88
CA VAL A 595 -41.73 6.65 -54.89
C VAL A 595 -43.06 7.21 -55.37
N LYS A 596 -43.18 7.39 -56.69
CA LYS A 596 -44.40 7.83 -57.36
C LYS A 596 -44.93 6.68 -58.19
N ASP A 597 -46.18 6.32 -57.97
CA ASP A 597 -46.89 5.31 -58.73
C ASP A 597 -48.29 5.81 -59.09
N ASP A 598 -49.10 4.94 -59.71
CA ASP A 598 -50.43 5.33 -60.19
C ASP A 598 -51.42 5.63 -59.05
N ASP A 599 -51.11 5.20 -57.80
CA ASP A 599 -51.89 5.46 -56.60
C ASP A 599 -51.43 6.72 -55.84
N GLY A 600 -50.27 7.29 -56.20
CA GLY A 600 -49.81 8.58 -55.68
C GLY A 600 -48.30 8.66 -55.41
N SER A 601 -47.89 9.59 -54.54
CA SER A 601 -46.49 9.77 -54.14
C SER A 601 -46.30 9.42 -52.67
N SER A 602 -45.35 8.54 -52.37
CA SER A 602 -45.01 8.10 -51.00
C SER A 602 -43.53 8.32 -50.70
N VAL A 603 -43.22 8.85 -49.51
CA VAL A 603 -41.84 9.05 -49.05
C VAL A 603 -41.39 7.81 -48.28
N ILE A 604 -40.36 7.14 -48.76
CA ILE A 604 -39.87 5.87 -48.20
C ILE A 604 -38.70 6.09 -47.25
N TYR A 605 -37.97 7.20 -47.44
CA TYR A 605 -36.83 7.54 -46.63
C TYR A 605 -36.67 9.07 -46.60
N ASP A 606 -36.44 9.63 -45.43
CA ASP A 606 -36.25 11.07 -45.20
C ASP A 606 -35.40 11.28 -43.95
N ASP A 607 -34.08 11.42 -44.11
CA ASP A 607 -33.16 11.55 -42.97
C ASP A 607 -31.85 12.26 -43.34
N THR A 608 -31.15 12.79 -42.34
CA THR A 608 -29.86 13.48 -42.51
C THR A 608 -28.68 12.53 -42.32
N ASN A 609 -27.93 12.29 -43.39
CA ASN A 609 -26.90 11.27 -43.46
C ASN A 609 -25.50 11.87 -43.62
N LYS A 610 -24.49 11.15 -43.15
CA LYS A 610 -23.10 11.60 -43.23
C LYS A 610 -22.54 11.35 -44.63
N PRO A 611 -21.57 12.16 -45.09
CA PRO A 611 -20.91 11.93 -46.36
C PRO A 611 -20.23 10.54 -46.42
N GLY A 612 -20.56 9.75 -47.43
CA GLY A 612 -20.08 8.37 -47.61
C GLY A 612 -21.03 7.27 -47.12
N ASP A 613 -22.14 7.60 -46.46
CA ASP A 613 -23.12 6.60 -46.03
C ASP A 613 -23.82 5.96 -47.24
N ARG A 614 -23.95 4.63 -47.25
CA ARG A 614 -24.66 3.86 -48.30
C ARG A 614 -26.05 3.46 -47.81
N ILE A 615 -27.06 3.87 -48.55
CA ILE A 615 -28.47 3.72 -48.21
C ILE A 615 -29.12 2.80 -49.25
N VAL A 616 -29.51 1.60 -48.81
CA VAL A 616 -30.20 0.61 -49.64
C VAL A 616 -31.64 0.45 -49.14
N LYS A 617 -32.63 0.69 -49.99
CA LYS A 617 -34.06 0.58 -49.65
C LYS A 617 -34.81 -0.18 -50.73
N ASN A 618 -35.62 -1.15 -50.29
CA ASN A 618 -36.54 -1.87 -51.16
C ASN A 618 -37.82 -1.05 -51.32
N VAL A 619 -38.27 -0.89 -52.57
CA VAL A 619 -39.45 -0.10 -52.93
C VAL A 619 -40.39 -0.93 -53.78
N SER A 620 -41.69 -0.70 -53.61
CA SER A 620 -42.73 -1.37 -54.40
C SER A 620 -43.89 -0.41 -54.64
N GLY A 621 -44.39 -0.36 -55.87
CA GLY A 621 -45.53 0.46 -56.24
C GLY A 621 -46.44 -0.25 -57.24
N VAL A 622 -47.62 0.32 -57.48
CA VAL A 622 -48.65 -0.25 -58.36
C VAL A 622 -48.61 0.48 -59.71
N GLY A 623 -48.46 -0.28 -60.80
CA GLY A 623 -48.43 0.30 -62.16
C GLY A 623 -47.09 0.95 -62.53
N ASN A 624 -47.11 2.17 -63.08
CA ASN A 624 -45.90 2.86 -63.52
C ASN A 624 -45.16 3.52 -62.34
N VAL A 625 -44.11 2.85 -61.85
CA VAL A 625 -43.38 3.29 -60.66
C VAL A 625 -42.14 4.10 -61.04
N ARG A 626 -42.03 5.32 -60.51
CA ARG A 626 -40.82 6.15 -60.59
C ARG A 626 -40.27 6.43 -59.20
N ILE A 627 -38.96 6.41 -59.10
CA ILE A 627 -38.23 6.64 -57.86
C ILE A 627 -37.41 7.91 -58.02
N GLN A 628 -37.64 8.87 -57.13
CA GLN A 628 -36.98 10.16 -57.10
C GLN A 628 -36.18 10.30 -55.81
N VAL A 629 -34.88 10.53 -55.93
CA VAL A 629 -33.98 10.75 -54.80
C VAL A 629 -33.54 12.20 -54.77
N TYR A 630 -33.71 12.82 -53.61
CA TYR A 630 -33.39 14.21 -53.34
C TYR A 630 -32.27 14.29 -52.31
N LEU A 631 -31.29 15.15 -52.56
CA LEU A 631 -30.23 15.51 -51.60
C LEU A 631 -30.35 17.00 -51.27
N ASN A 632 -30.53 17.33 -49.99
CA ASN A 632 -30.78 18.68 -49.47
C ASN A 632 -31.88 19.42 -50.27
N GLY A 633 -32.95 18.69 -50.61
CA GLY A 633 -34.08 19.20 -51.38
C GLY A 633 -33.90 19.27 -52.91
N ALA A 634 -32.71 19.00 -53.45
CA ALA A 634 -32.46 18.96 -54.89
C ALA A 634 -32.58 17.53 -55.45
N LEU A 635 -33.34 17.34 -56.55
CA LEU A 635 -33.49 16.03 -57.20
C LEU A 635 -32.16 15.62 -57.86
N VAL A 636 -31.58 14.51 -57.41
CA VAL A 636 -30.30 14.01 -57.91
C VAL A 636 -30.43 12.74 -58.73
N GLN A 637 -31.53 12.00 -58.57
CA GLN A 637 -31.78 10.77 -59.32
C GLN A 637 -33.28 10.59 -59.55
N ASP A 638 -33.68 10.29 -60.79
CA ASP A 638 -35.05 9.92 -61.16
C ASP A 638 -34.97 8.66 -62.03
N THR A 639 -35.59 7.57 -61.58
CA THR A 639 -35.48 6.26 -62.23
C THR A 639 -36.85 5.60 -62.29
N ALA A 640 -37.29 5.24 -63.50
CA ALA A 640 -38.48 4.42 -63.71
C ALA A 640 -38.14 2.94 -63.52
N LEU A 641 -39.02 2.21 -62.85
CA LEU A 641 -38.93 0.77 -62.64
C LEU A 641 -39.71 -0.02 -63.69
#